data_AF-A0A397CQF2-F1
#
_entry.id   AF-A0A397CQF2-F1
#
_cell.length_a   1.000
_cell.length_b   1.000
_cell.length_c   1.000
_cell.angle_alpha   90.00
_cell.angle_beta   90.00
_cell.angle_gamma   90.00
#
_symmetry.space_group_name_H-M   'P 1'
#
loop_
_entity.id
_entity.type
_entity.pdbx_description
1 polymer ?
#
loop_
_entity_poly.entity_id
_entity_poly.type
_entity_poly.pdbx_seq_one_letter_code
_entity_poly.pdbx_strand_id
1 'polypeptide(L)'
;MLPLTLHTRDTGLHADCVESCPVEGHENIMAVGTYHLSKHEGEADTRSGTIALHSLTTKSDDGSVDMEDTSVVQMQSGVFDMKWSFPRVHNKALVGIATAAGTLEVMELQEVHRGVVLVMLT
;
A
#
# COMPACT_ATOMS: atom_id res chain seq x y z
N MET A 1 -5.50 28.97 8.71
CA MET A 1 -4.84 27.92 9.51
C MET A 1 -4.23 26.92 8.56
N LEU A 2 -3.02 26.46 8.82
CA LEU A 2 -2.45 25.32 8.09
C LEU A 2 -3.16 24.04 8.55
N PRO A 3 -3.38 23.05 7.67
CA PRO A 3 -3.93 21.76 8.07
C PRO A 3 -3.01 21.10 9.11
N LEU A 4 -3.61 20.53 10.16
CA LEU A 4 -2.87 19.72 11.13
C LEU A 4 -2.59 18.35 10.51
N THR A 5 -1.31 18.03 10.34
CA THR A 5 -0.90 16.67 9.96
C THR A 5 -0.90 15.80 11.21
N LEU A 6 -1.69 14.73 11.23
CA LEU A 6 -1.77 13.82 12.38
C LEU A 6 -0.56 12.89 12.45
N HIS A 7 -0.09 12.39 11.28
CA HIS A 7 1.06 11.49 11.18
C HIS A 7 1.87 11.75 9.91
N THR A 8 3.17 11.49 10.01
CA THR A 8 4.10 11.45 8.88
C THR A 8 4.94 10.17 9.01
N ARG A 9 5.21 9.50 7.89
CA ARG A 9 6.15 8.37 7.80
C ARG A 9 7.05 8.56 6.59
N ASP A 10 8.28 8.10 6.73
CA ASP A 10 9.20 7.95 5.61
C ASP A 10 8.88 6.64 4.88
N THR A 11 8.62 6.72 3.58
CA THR A 11 8.29 5.57 2.73
C THR A 11 9.54 4.86 2.21
N GLY A 12 10.73 5.37 2.49
CA GLY A 12 12.03 4.84 2.08
C GLY A 12 12.36 5.05 0.60
N LEU A 13 11.37 4.93 -0.28
CA LEU A 13 11.40 5.31 -1.69
C LEU A 13 10.40 6.44 -1.96
N HIS A 14 10.37 6.97 -3.18
CA HIS A 14 9.42 8.04 -3.53
C HIS A 14 7.99 7.47 -3.52
N ALA A 15 7.15 7.97 -2.62
CA ALA A 15 5.72 7.68 -2.63
C ALA A 15 5.08 8.24 -3.91
N ASP A 16 4.26 7.43 -4.56
CA ASP A 16 3.59 7.80 -5.81
C ASP A 16 2.06 7.77 -5.66
N CYS A 17 1.53 6.78 -4.93
CA CYS A 17 0.10 6.64 -4.69
C CYS A 17 -0.21 6.19 -3.25
N VAL A 18 -1.41 6.52 -2.78
CA VAL A 18 -1.98 6.09 -1.50
C VAL A 18 -3.44 5.72 -1.71
N GLU A 19 -3.89 4.63 -1.08
CA GLU A 19 -5.28 4.17 -1.15
C GLU A 19 -5.77 3.69 0.21
N SER A 20 -7.01 4.04 0.55
CA SER A 20 -7.69 3.52 1.74
C SER A 20 -8.49 2.28 1.36
N CYS A 21 -8.41 1.21 2.16
CA CYS A 21 -9.15 0.00 1.91
C CYS A 21 -10.64 0.21 2.23
N PRO A 22 -11.57 0.05 1.27
CA PRO A 22 -13.01 0.22 1.52
C PRO A 22 -13.69 -1.05 2.04
N VAL A 23 -12.95 -2.15 2.22
CA VAL A 23 -13.52 -3.46 2.50
C VAL A 23 -13.88 -3.59 3.98
N GLU A 24 -15.09 -4.08 4.25
CA GLU A 24 -15.57 -4.34 5.62
C GLU A 24 -14.56 -5.14 6.46
N GLY A 25 -14.27 -4.62 7.65
CA GLY A 25 -13.30 -5.13 8.61
C GLY A 25 -11.85 -4.66 8.37
N HIS A 26 -11.59 -3.91 7.31
CA HIS A 26 -10.26 -3.45 6.89
C HIS A 26 -10.22 -1.95 6.59
N GLU A 27 -11.25 -1.20 6.96
CA GLU A 27 -11.41 0.23 6.65
C GLU A 27 -10.34 1.12 7.30
N ASN A 28 -9.66 0.58 8.31
CA ASN A 28 -8.52 1.19 8.97
C ASN A 28 -7.20 1.03 8.21
N ILE A 29 -7.17 0.26 7.13
CA ILE A 29 -5.93 -0.03 6.40
C ILE A 29 -5.72 1.00 5.29
N MET A 30 -4.55 1.65 5.30
CA MET A 30 -4.04 2.44 4.19
C MET A 30 -2.87 1.73 3.53
N ALA A 31 -2.86 1.70 2.20
CA ALA A 31 -1.75 1.23 1.39
C ALA A 31 -1.01 2.42 0.79
N VAL A 32 0.33 2.36 0.76
CA VAL A 32 1.19 3.35 0.10
C VAL A 32 2.09 2.64 -0.91
N GLY A 33 1.98 3.03 -2.18
CA GLY A 33 2.78 2.52 -3.28
C GLY A 33 3.96 3.46 -3.57
N THR A 34 5.13 2.88 -3.79
CA THR A 34 6.34 3.65 -4.10
C THR A 34 6.91 3.32 -5.47
N TYR A 35 7.69 4.26 -5.99
CA TYR A 35 8.42 4.17 -7.23
C TYR A 35 9.87 4.61 -7.04
N HIS A 36 10.80 3.88 -7.65
CA HIS A 36 12.19 4.28 -7.76
C HIS A 36 12.76 3.89 -9.13
N LEU A 37 13.52 4.82 -9.72
CA LEU A 37 14.28 4.60 -10.96
C LEU A 37 15.76 4.56 -10.62
N SER A 38 16.39 3.41 -10.84
CA SER A 38 17.84 3.27 -10.77
C SER A 38 18.42 3.35 -12.17
N LYS A 39 19.32 4.31 -12.37
CA LYS A 39 20.02 4.52 -13.64
C LYS A 39 21.33 3.77 -13.62
N HIS A 40 21.66 3.14 -14.75
CA HIS A 40 22.88 2.36 -14.90
C HIS A 40 23.68 2.84 -16.12
N GLU A 41 25.01 2.89 -16.00
CA GLU A 41 25.86 3.23 -17.13
C GLU A 41 26.10 2.01 -18.01
N GLY A 42 25.62 2.07 -19.27
CA GLY A 42 25.82 0.98 -20.24
C GLY A 42 24.86 -0.21 -20.08
N GLU A 43 23.93 -0.15 -19.13
CA GLU A 43 22.86 -1.14 -18.95
C GLU A 43 21.47 -0.47 -19.00
N ALA A 44 20.41 -1.27 -19.06
CA ALA A 44 19.05 -0.75 -19.04
C ALA A 44 18.70 -0.26 -17.63
N ASP A 45 18.09 0.93 -17.54
CA ASP A 45 17.54 1.44 -16.27
C ASP A 45 16.56 0.44 -15.66
N THR A 46 16.62 0.30 -14.33
CA THR A 46 15.73 -0.58 -13.58
C THR A 46 14.73 0.22 -12.76
N ARG A 47 13.53 -0.32 -12.59
CA ARG A 47 12.49 0.26 -11.75
C ARG A 47 12.17 -0.69 -10.62
N SER A 48 11.98 -0.14 -9.43
CA SER A 48 11.56 -0.87 -8.25
C SER A 48 10.53 -0.08 -7.46
N GLY A 49 9.87 -0.74 -6.53
CA GLY A 49 8.86 -0.14 -5.70
C GLY A 49 8.51 -1.04 -4.53
N THR A 50 7.70 -0.51 -3.65
CA THR A 50 7.12 -1.21 -2.51
C THR A 50 5.65 -0.89 -2.39
N ILE A 51 4.91 -1.78 -1.74
CA ILE A 51 3.59 -1.45 -1.19
C ILE A 51 3.68 -1.64 0.32
N ALA A 52 3.54 -0.56 1.07
CA ALA A 52 3.48 -0.58 2.52
C ALA A 52 2.02 -0.50 2.99
N LEU A 53 1.64 -1.31 3.98
CA LEU A 53 0.35 -1.25 4.64
C LEU A 53 0.50 -0.63 6.04
N HIS A 54 -0.39 0.30 6.37
CA HIS A 54 -0.48 0.94 7.67
C HIS A 54 -1.90 0.80 8.22
N SER A 55 -2.00 0.53 9.52
CA SER A 55 -3.27 0.51 10.26
C SER A 55 -3.47 1.84 10.97
N LEU A 56 -4.64 2.44 10.82
CA LEU A 56 -5.06 3.64 11.54
C LEU A 56 -5.97 3.26 12.70
N THR A 57 -5.58 3.58 13.93
CA THR A 57 -6.40 3.27 15.11
C THR A 57 -6.71 4.53 15.88
N THR A 58 -7.91 4.65 16.45
CA THR A 58 -8.21 5.76 17.36
C THR A 58 -7.74 5.38 18.76
N LYS A 59 -6.85 6.18 19.35
CA LYS A 59 -6.49 6.07 20.77
C LYS A 59 -7.47 6.87 21.60
N SER A 60 -8.02 6.24 22.64
CA SER A 60 -8.72 6.88 23.76
C SER A 60 -9.90 7.81 23.42
N ASP A 61 -10.52 8.35 24.47
CA ASP A 61 -11.70 9.22 24.41
C ASP A 61 -11.40 10.62 23.84
N ASP A 62 -10.13 10.95 23.59
CA ASP A 62 -9.69 12.26 23.07
C ASP A 62 -9.73 12.34 21.52
N GLY A 63 -10.04 11.23 20.85
CA GLY A 63 -10.18 11.16 19.40
C GLY A 63 -8.85 11.23 18.64
N SER A 64 -7.72 11.05 19.32
CA SER A 64 -6.42 10.98 18.67
C SER A 64 -6.33 9.75 17.76
N VAL A 65 -5.72 9.89 16.59
CA VAL A 65 -5.44 8.78 15.66
C VAL A 65 -4.00 8.35 15.87
N ASP A 66 -3.72 7.05 15.80
CA ASP A 66 -2.38 6.46 15.71
C ASP A 66 -2.21 5.75 14.37
N MET A 67 -0.96 5.58 13.93
CA MET A 67 -0.62 4.89 12.69
C MET A 67 0.49 3.86 12.92
N GLU A 68 0.15 2.59 12.69
CA GLU A 68 1.03 1.44 12.91
C GLU A 68 1.42 0.78 11.57
N ASP A 69 2.71 0.52 11.39
CA ASP A 69 3.22 -0.18 10.22
C ASP A 69 2.85 -1.67 10.30
N THR A 70 2.23 -2.20 9.25
CA THR A 70 1.68 -3.56 9.28
C THR A 70 2.51 -4.52 8.44
N SER A 71 2.74 -4.21 7.16
CA SER A 71 3.58 -5.03 6.28
C SER A 71 4.13 -4.22 5.12
N VAL A 72 5.17 -4.74 4.48
CA VAL A 72 5.76 -4.17 3.26
C VAL A 72 6.01 -5.28 2.26
N VAL A 73 5.51 -5.10 1.03
CA VAL A 73 5.75 -6.01 -0.09
C VAL A 73 6.73 -5.35 -1.05
N GLN A 74 7.78 -6.08 -1.42
CA GLN A 74 8.72 -5.66 -2.45
C GLN A 74 8.13 -5.97 -3.83
N MET A 75 8.11 -4.96 -4.69
CA MET A 75 7.59 -5.08 -6.04
C MET A 75 8.73 -5.24 -7.04
N GLN A 76 8.52 -6.03 -8.09
CA GLN A 76 9.50 -6.18 -9.17
C GLN A 76 9.59 -4.95 -10.09
N SER A 77 8.67 -3.99 -9.92
CA SER A 77 8.64 -2.72 -10.62
C SER A 77 8.10 -1.62 -9.70
N GLY A 78 8.18 -0.36 -10.12
CA GLY A 78 7.56 0.74 -9.40
C GLY A 78 6.03 0.72 -9.51
N VAL A 79 5.35 1.19 -8.47
CA VAL A 79 3.88 1.26 -8.41
C VAL A 79 3.43 2.65 -8.83
N PHE A 80 2.56 2.75 -9.84
CA PHE A 80 2.01 4.02 -10.30
C PHE A 80 0.63 4.34 -9.74
N ASP A 81 -0.21 3.31 -9.65
CA ASP A 81 -1.57 3.46 -9.12
C ASP A 81 -2.02 2.12 -8.55
N MET A 82 -2.97 2.17 -7.62
CA MET A 82 -3.61 0.99 -7.08
C MET A 82 -5.06 1.29 -6.77
N LYS A 83 -5.93 0.29 -6.82
CA LYS A 83 -7.36 0.43 -6.50
C LYS A 83 -7.90 -0.83 -5.87
N TRP A 84 -8.60 -0.65 -4.75
CA TRP A 84 -9.33 -1.74 -4.11
C TRP A 84 -10.58 -2.09 -4.90
N SER A 85 -10.81 -3.38 -5.09
CA SER A 85 -12.11 -3.88 -5.52
C SER A 85 -13.08 -3.78 -4.34
N PHE A 86 -14.23 -3.15 -4.58
CA PHE A 86 -15.32 -3.08 -3.63
C PHE A 86 -16.68 -3.23 -4.34
N PRO A 87 -17.56 -4.14 -3.87
CA PRO A 87 -17.41 -5.04 -2.72
C PRO A 87 -16.38 -6.17 -2.94
N ARG A 88 -16.20 -7.05 -1.94
CA ARG A 88 -15.35 -8.25 -2.03
C ARG A 88 -15.71 -9.08 -3.26
N VAL A 89 -14.69 -9.61 -3.94
CA VAL A 89 -14.86 -10.52 -5.09
C VAL A 89 -14.57 -11.94 -4.64
N HIS A 90 -15.56 -12.83 -4.71
CA HIS A 90 -15.45 -14.21 -4.22
C HIS A 90 -14.98 -14.27 -2.75
N ASN A 91 -15.53 -13.40 -1.90
CA ASN A 91 -15.15 -13.21 -0.49
C ASN A 91 -13.71 -12.71 -0.26
N LYS A 92 -12.97 -12.33 -1.31
CA LYS A 92 -11.62 -11.80 -1.21
C LYS A 92 -11.60 -10.27 -1.24
N ALA A 93 -10.75 -9.69 -0.40
CA ALA A 93 -10.38 -8.28 -0.47
C ALA A 93 -9.25 -8.13 -1.49
N LEU A 94 -9.57 -7.65 -2.70
CA LEU A 94 -8.60 -7.58 -3.79
C LEU A 94 -8.16 -6.13 -4.04
N VAL A 95 -6.90 -5.95 -4.38
CA VAL A 95 -6.34 -4.70 -4.89
C VAL A 95 -5.72 -4.95 -6.26
N GLY A 96 -6.08 -4.10 -7.23
CA GLY A 96 -5.42 -4.03 -8.52
C GLY A 96 -4.30 -2.99 -8.48
N ILE A 97 -3.14 -3.32 -9.04
CA ILE A 97 -1.92 -2.53 -8.98
C ILE A 97 -1.42 -2.31 -10.41
N ALA A 98 -1.31 -1.05 -10.83
CA ALA A 98 -0.73 -0.66 -12.10
C ALA A 98 0.77 -0.39 -11.92
N THR A 99 1.62 -1.16 -12.60
CA THR A 99 3.07 -1.09 -12.42
C THR A 99 3.77 -0.36 -13.57
N ALA A 100 4.99 0.09 -13.30
CA ALA A 100 5.86 0.70 -14.30
C ALA A 100 6.43 -0.29 -15.33
N ALA A 101 6.14 -1.60 -15.18
CA ALA A 101 6.41 -2.62 -16.19
C ALA A 101 5.28 -2.74 -17.23
N GLY A 102 4.20 -1.97 -17.08
CA GLY A 102 3.03 -2.06 -17.95
C GLY A 102 2.12 -3.24 -17.61
N THR A 103 2.15 -3.71 -16.37
CA THR A 103 1.32 -4.83 -15.88
C THR A 103 0.21 -4.34 -14.95
N LEU A 104 -0.91 -5.08 -14.96
CA LEU A 104 -1.89 -5.08 -13.89
C LEU A 104 -1.63 -6.31 -13.03
N GLU A 105 -1.24 -6.09 -11.77
CA GLU A 105 -1.09 -7.15 -10.78
C GLU A 105 -2.28 -7.11 -9.82
N VAL A 106 -2.85 -8.27 -9.49
CA VAL A 106 -3.96 -8.38 -8.55
C VAL A 106 -3.50 -9.17 -7.34
N MET A 107 -3.62 -8.55 -6.17
CA MET A 107 -3.24 -9.14 -4.88
C MET A 107 -4.44 -9.24 -3.95
N GLU A 108 -4.40 -10.19 -3.03
CA GLU A 108 -5.38 -10.37 -1.97
C GLU A 108 -4.82 -9.83 -0.65
N LEU A 109 -5.61 -9.05 0.07
CA LEU A 109 -5.34 -8.67 1.46
C LEU A 109 -5.77 -9.83 2.37
N GLN A 110 -4.81 -10.39 3.11
CA GLN A 110 -5.03 -11.49 4.04
C GLN A 110 -4.64 -11.12 5.47
N GLU A 111 -5.42 -11.60 6.43
CA GLU A 111 -5.10 -11.51 7.85
C GLU A 111 -4.05 -12.57 8.23
N VAL A 112 -3.07 -12.15 9.03
CA VAL A 112 -2.04 -13.00 9.64
C VAL A 112 -2.02 -12.77 11.14
N HIS A 113 -1.31 -13.62 11.90
CA HIS A 113 -1.29 -13.60 13.37
C HIS A 113 -0.96 -12.22 13.99
N ARG A 114 -0.36 -11.28 13.25
CA ARG A 114 -0.01 -9.93 13.72
C ARG A 114 -0.30 -8.82 12.69
N GLY A 115 -1.42 -8.91 11.97
CA GLY A 115 -1.86 -7.82 11.08
C GLY A 115 -2.36 -8.32 9.73
N VAL A 116 -2.08 -7.56 8.68
CA VAL A 116 -2.52 -7.86 7.31
C VAL A 116 -1.36 -7.79 6.31
N VAL A 117 -1.46 -8.56 5.23
CA VAL A 117 -0.45 -8.62 4.17
C VAL A 117 -1.11 -8.74 2.80
N LEU A 118 -0.49 -8.15 1.78
CA LEU A 118 -0.85 -8.41 0.39
C LEU A 118 -0.11 -9.64 -0.12
N VAL A 119 -0.86 -10.59 -0.68
CA VAL A 119 -0.30 -11.79 -1.30
C VAL A 119 -0.65 -11.87 -2.77
N MET A 120 0.29 -12.37 -3.58
CA MET A 120 0.01 -12.69 -4.98
C MET A 120 -0.89 -13.92 -5.07
N LEU A 121 -1.87 -13.85 -5.96
CA LEU A 121 -2.71 -15.00 -6.29
C LEU A 121 -1.91 -15.97 -7.16
N THR A 122 -1.74 -17.21 -6.71
CA THR A 122 -1.15 -18.32 -7.49
C THR A 122 -2.22 -19.23 -8.09
#